data_AF-A0A2W7AUT2-F1
#
_entry.id   AF-A0A2W7AUT2-F1
#
_cell.length_a   1.000
_cell.length_b   1.000
_cell.length_c   1.000
_cell.angle_alpha   90.00
_cell.angle_beta   90.00
_cell.angle_gamma   90.00
#
_symmetry.space_group_name_H-M   'P 1'
#
loop_
_entity.id
_entity.type
_entity.pdbx_description
1 polymer ?
#
loop_
_entity_poly.entity_id
_entity_poly.type
_entity_poly.pdbx_seq_one_letter_code
_entity_poly.pdbx_strand_id
1 'polypeptide(L)'
;MSIGIVEDQRLTQQLIRVRIPKDHHQDPVISRLVSQFHLTINITAAVLGSNAKGDGWFALELRGTHANIQSALTYLRELDLEIWDEAETDGW
;
A
#
# COMPACT_ATOMS: atom_id res chain seq x y z
N MET A 1 -28.73 -10.28 21.45
CA MET A 1 -27.29 -10.15 21.75
C MET A 1 -26.57 -10.12 20.42
N SER A 2 -26.20 -8.93 19.96
CA SER A 2 -25.38 -8.77 18.76
C SER A 2 -23.94 -8.75 19.24
N ILE A 3 -23.20 -9.83 19.00
CA ILE A 3 -21.74 -9.83 19.19
C ILE A 3 -21.22 -8.91 18.09
N GLY A 4 -20.98 -7.65 18.44
CA GLY A 4 -20.26 -6.74 17.57
C GLY A 4 -18.89 -7.36 17.34
N ILE A 5 -18.63 -7.78 16.11
CA ILE A 5 -17.27 -7.88 15.58
C ILE A 5 -16.65 -6.50 15.83
N VAL A 6 -15.83 -6.39 16.87
CA VAL A 6 -14.97 -5.23 17.05
C VAL A 6 -13.99 -5.35 15.90
N GLU A 7 -14.23 -4.60 14.82
CA GLU A 7 -13.22 -4.41 13.79
C GLU A 7 -11.94 -4.02 14.52
N ASP A 8 -10.83 -4.69 14.19
CA ASP A 8 -9.56 -4.36 14.79
C ASP A 8 -9.15 -2.95 14.34
N GLN A 9 -9.52 -1.96 15.15
CA GLN A 9 -9.23 -0.55 14.93
C GLN A 9 -7.82 -0.19 15.39
N ARG A 10 -7.01 -1.16 15.83
CA ARG A 10 -5.63 -0.91 16.18
C ARG A 10 -4.90 -0.44 14.93
N LEU A 11 -4.29 0.74 15.04
CA LEU A 11 -3.39 1.22 14.02
C LEU A 11 -2.13 0.36 14.04
N THR A 12 -1.73 -0.11 12.86
CA THR A 12 -0.51 -0.87 12.63
C THR A 12 0.24 -0.30 11.44
N GLN A 13 1.42 -0.85 11.17
CA GLN A 13 2.22 -0.50 10.02
C GLN A 13 2.76 -1.73 9.28
N GLN A 14 2.89 -1.59 7.97
CA GLN A 14 3.49 -2.62 7.12
C GLN A 14 4.42 -1.97 6.10
N LEU A 15 5.63 -2.50 5.98
CA LEU A 15 6.57 -2.11 4.93
C LEU A 15 6.41 -3.05 3.74
N ILE A 16 6.24 -2.46 2.56
CA ILE A 16 6.18 -3.17 1.29
C ILE A 16 7.13 -2.54 0.28
N ARG A 17 7.59 -3.36 -0.66
CA ARG A 17 8.06 -2.86 -1.96
C ARG A 17 7.01 -3.14 -3.02
N VAL A 18 6.78 -2.18 -3.90
CA VAL A 18 5.88 -2.33 -5.04
C VAL A 18 6.58 -1.89 -6.33
N ARG A 19 6.44 -2.68 -7.38
CA ARG A 19 6.80 -2.29 -8.75
C ARG A 19 5.54 -1.75 -9.41
N ILE A 20 5.59 -0.51 -9.87
CA ILE A 20 4.54 0.12 -10.67
C ILE A 20 5.01 0.16 -12.12
N PRO A 21 4.46 -0.69 -13.00
CA PRO A 21 4.79 -0.67 -14.42
C PRO A 21 4.48 0.67 -15.06
N LYS A 22 5.23 1.01 -16.11
CA LYS A 22 5.02 2.26 -16.86
C LYS A 22 3.59 2.48 -17.36
N ASP A 23 2.85 1.40 -17.63
CA ASP A 23 1.48 1.47 -18.15
C ASP A 23 0.50 2.00 -17.10
N HIS A 24 0.87 1.94 -15.81
CA HIS A 24 0.14 2.53 -14.69
C HIS A 24 0.61 3.93 -14.29
N HIS A 25 1.51 4.58 -15.05
CA HIS A 25 2.01 5.92 -14.68
C HIS A 25 0.95 7.01 -14.70
N GLN A 26 -0.13 6.84 -15.47
CA GLN A 26 -1.26 7.76 -15.47
C GLN A 26 -2.30 7.40 -14.39
N ASP A 27 -2.17 6.24 -13.75
CA ASP A 27 -3.04 5.84 -12.67
C ASP A 27 -2.54 6.43 -11.35
N PRO A 28 -3.44 7.02 -10.53
CA PRO A 28 -3.06 7.58 -9.24
C PRO A 28 -2.95 6.47 -8.18
N VAL A 29 -2.16 5.42 -8.43
CA VAL A 29 -2.07 4.20 -7.62
C VAL A 29 -1.84 4.53 -6.15
N ILE A 30 -0.77 5.27 -5.83
CA ILE A 30 -0.43 5.63 -4.45
C ILE A 30 -1.47 6.58 -3.83
N SER A 31 -2.00 7.53 -4.59
CA SER A 31 -3.03 8.45 -4.09
C SER A 31 -4.37 7.75 -3.81
N ARG A 32 -4.69 6.65 -4.51
CA ARG A 32 -5.86 5.81 -4.22
C ARG A 32 -5.69 5.06 -2.89
N LEU A 33 -4.48 4.62 -2.54
CA LEU A 33 -4.20 4.04 -1.21
C LEU A 33 -4.62 4.99 -0.08
N VAL A 34 -4.33 6.29 -0.24
CA VAL A 34 -4.72 7.31 0.73
C VAL A 34 -6.23 7.56 0.71
N SER A 35 -6.77 7.87 -0.47
CA SER A 35 -8.14 8.40 -0.61
C SER A 35 -9.25 7.33 -0.52
N GLN A 36 -8.97 6.09 -0.91
CA GLN A 36 -9.98 5.02 -0.94
C GLN A 36 -9.82 4.03 0.22
N PHE A 37 -8.58 3.78 0.65
CA PHE A 37 -8.28 2.81 1.72
C PHE A 37 -7.92 3.48 3.05
N HIS A 38 -8.01 4.81 3.13
CA HIS A 38 -7.79 5.58 4.36
C HIS A 38 -6.42 5.31 5.00
N LEU A 39 -5.39 5.08 4.16
CA LEU A 39 -4.03 4.87 4.63
C LEU A 39 -3.23 6.17 4.67
N THR A 40 -2.33 6.28 5.64
CA THR A 40 -1.20 7.20 5.54
C THR A 40 -0.05 6.46 4.87
N ILE A 41 0.53 7.06 3.84
CA ILE A 41 1.63 6.48 3.06
C ILE A 41 2.88 7.31 3.27
N ASN A 42 3.96 6.65 3.65
CA ASN A 42 5.30 7.23 3.65
C ASN A 42 6.16 6.51 2.60
N ILE A 43 6.77 7.27 1.69
CA ILE A 43 7.66 6.73 0.65
C ILE A 43 9.08 6.78 1.22
N THR A 44 9.61 5.62 1.62
CA THR A 44 10.93 5.52 2.28
C THR A 44 12.07 5.45 1.27
N ALA A 45 11.81 4.90 0.08
CA ALA A 45 12.73 4.92 -1.05
C ALA A 45 11.96 4.81 -2.38
N ALA A 46 12.53 5.35 -3.44
CA ALA A 46 11.99 5.21 -4.79
C ALA A 46 13.10 5.16 -5.85
N VAL A 47 12.94 4.28 -6.84
CA VAL A 47 13.73 4.26 -8.07
C VAL A 47 12.76 4.43 -9.23
N LEU A 48 12.96 5.48 -10.03
CA LEU A 48 12.14 5.75 -11.20
C LEU A 48 12.99 5.58 -12.46
N GLY A 49 12.45 4.89 -13.47
CA GLY A 49 13.08 4.84 -14.78
C GLY A 49 13.28 6.25 -15.36
N SER A 50 14.37 6.46 -16.10
CA SER A 50 14.70 7.76 -16.71
C SER A 50 13.51 8.34 -17.49
N ASN A 51 13.15 9.60 -17.21
CA ASN A 51 11.99 10.29 -17.78
C ASN A 51 10.65 9.54 -17.58
N ALA A 52 10.51 8.73 -16.52
CA ALA A 52 9.34 7.88 -16.28
C ALA A 52 8.97 6.97 -17.47
N LYS A 53 9.97 6.53 -18.25
CA LYS A 53 9.76 5.66 -19.42
C LYS A 53 9.83 4.17 -19.11
N GLY A 54 10.29 3.81 -17.91
CA GLY A 54 10.31 2.46 -17.39
C GLY A 54 9.62 2.41 -16.04
N ASP A 55 9.59 1.23 -15.43
CA ASP A 55 8.86 1.02 -14.19
C ASP A 55 9.42 1.85 -13.03
N GLY A 56 8.54 2.12 -12.06
CA GLY A 56 8.92 2.65 -10.77
C GLY A 56 8.98 1.55 -9.72
N TRP A 57 10.00 1.58 -8.87
CA TRP A 57 10.12 0.75 -7.68
C TRP A 57 9.98 1.64 -6.45
N PHE A 58 9.06 1.30 -5.56
CA PHE A 58 8.78 2.10 -4.37
C PHE A 58 8.85 1.22 -3.13
N ALA A 59 9.57 1.67 -2.12
CA ALA A 59 9.43 1.17 -0.76
C ALA A 59 8.45 2.09 -0.03
N LEU A 60 7.35 1.49 0.43
CA LEU A 60 6.24 2.18 1.08
C LEU A 60 6.06 1.64 2.49
N GLU A 61 5.91 2.56 3.44
CA GLU A 61 5.36 2.25 4.75
C GLU A 61 3.88 2.63 4.74
N LEU A 62 3.03 1.62 4.91
CA LEU A 62 1.58 1.73 5.01
C LEU A 62 1.21 1.86 6.48
N ARG A 63 0.43 2.89 6.84
CA ARG A 63 -0.10 3.06 8.20
C ARG A 63 -1.62 3.17 8.17
N GLY A 64 -2.29 2.35 8.97
CA GLY A 64 -3.75 2.27 9.03
C GLY A 64 -4.22 1.12 9.91
N THR A 65 -5.50 0.79 9.88
CA THR A 65 -6.00 -0.44 10.51
C THR A 65 -5.54 -1.65 9.71
N HIS A 66 -5.43 -2.82 10.36
CA HIS A 66 -5.09 -4.06 9.67
C HIS A 66 -6.04 -4.35 8.50
N ALA A 67 -7.35 -4.14 8.69
CA ALA A 67 -8.36 -4.31 7.64
C ALA A 67 -8.11 -3.39 6.42
N ASN A 68 -7.82 -2.11 6.65
CA ASN A 68 -7.54 -1.15 5.57
C ASN A 68 -6.26 -1.51 4.80
N ILE A 69 -5.22 -1.93 5.51
CA ILE A 69 -3.96 -2.38 4.89
C ILE A 69 -4.22 -3.62 4.03
N GLN A 70 -4.97 -4.62 4.53
CA GLN A 70 -5.29 -5.80 3.74
C GLN A 70 -6.15 -5.48 2.50
N SER A 71 -7.14 -4.59 2.61
CA SER A 71 -7.93 -4.14 1.46
C SER A 71 -7.07 -3.42 0.41
N ALA A 72 -6.14 -2.57 0.84
CA ALA A 72 -5.18 -1.90 -0.04
C ALA A 72 -4.24 -2.89 -0.77
N LEU A 73 -3.74 -3.91 -0.07
CA LEU A 73 -2.89 -4.94 -0.67
C LEU A 73 -3.66 -5.78 -1.70
N THR A 74 -4.94 -6.09 -1.43
CA THR A 74 -5.81 -6.75 -2.41
C THR A 74 -5.98 -5.90 -3.66
N TYR A 75 -6.25 -4.60 -3.52
CA TYR A 75 -6.33 -3.68 -4.65
C TYR A 75 -5.05 -3.63 -5.51
N LEU A 76 -3.88 -3.57 -4.87
CA LEU A 76 -2.61 -3.57 -5.59
C LEU A 76 -2.39 -4.90 -6.36
N ARG A 77 -2.80 -6.04 -5.80
CA ARG A 77 -2.76 -7.35 -6.50
C ARG A 77 -3.78 -7.46 -7.63
N GLU A 78 -4.97 -6.87 -7.47
CA GLU A 78 -6.00 -6.82 -8.53
C GLU A 78 -5.59 -5.95 -9.71
N LEU A 79 -4.72 -4.97 -9.49
CA LEU A 79 -4.03 -4.22 -10.54
C LEU A 79 -2.87 -5.00 -11.19
N ASP A 80 -2.64 -6.25 -10.79
CA ASP A 80 -1.52 -7.09 -11.26
C ASP A 80 -0.14 -6.48 -10.98
N LEU A 81 -0.02 -5.71 -9.89
CA LEU A 81 1.26 -5.14 -9.44
C LEU A 81 2.04 -6.17 -8.62
N GLU A 82 3.35 -6.23 -8.85
CA GLU A 82 4.24 -7.04 -8.02
C GLU A 82 4.52 -6.34 -6.68
N ILE A 83 4.29 -7.07 -5.59
CA ILE A 83 4.46 -6.61 -4.22
C ILE A 83 5.35 -7.60 -3.47
N TRP A 84 6.28 -7.07 -2.68
CA TRP A 84 7.10 -7.86 -1.75
C TRP A 84 6.88 -7.32 -0.34
N ASP A 85 6.42 -8.19 0.57
CA ASP A 85 6.25 -7.87 1.98
C ASP A 85 7.63 -7.88 2.67
N GLU A 86 7.97 -6.79 3.38
CA GLU A 86 9.24 -6.70 4.10
C GLU A 86 9.11 -7.06 5.59
N ALA A 87 7.96 -6.79 6.23
CA ALA A 87 7.48 -7.35 7.50
C ALA A 87 6.29 -6.50 8.02
N GLU A 88 5.35 -7.13 8.74
CA GLU A 88 4.41 -6.42 9.61
C GLU A 88 5.12 -6.09 10.93
N THR A 89 5.09 -4.82 11.36
CA THR A 89 5.62 -4.43 12.67
C THR A 89 4.45 -3.97 13.53
N ASP A 90 4.01 -4.84 14.42
CA ASP A 90 3.00 -4.52 15.41
C ASP A 90 3.58 -3.60 16.49
N GLY A 91 3.05 -2.39 16.59
CA GLY A 91 3.30 -1.51 17.74
C GLY A 91 3.57 -0.06 17.39
N TRP A 92 2.52 0.75 17.51
CA TRP A 92 2.60 2.16 17.84
C TRP A 92 1.71 2.43 19.06
#